data_AF-A0A565EAE0-F1
#
_entry.id   AF-A0A565EAE0-F1
#
_cell.length_a   1.000
_cell.length_b   1.000
_cell.length_c   1.000
_cell.angle_alpha   90.00
_cell.angle_beta   90.00
_cell.angle_gamma   90.00
#
_symmetry.space_group_name_H-M   'P 1'
#
loop_
_entity.id
_entity.type
_entity.pdbx_description
1 polymer ?
#
loop_
_entity_poly.entity_id
_entity_poly.type
_entity_poly.pdbx_seq_one_letter_code
_entity_poly.pdbx_strand_id
1 'polypeptide(L)'
;MSSRLKSFLIVPAIVLLFLVFIFPFIYAMVASFFKIEGANLRKTWPFIGFSNYISLFTDQLFWDVLARTIEYLLIAVTLKFVISLLLALLLNKVRVGLFFP
;
A
#
# COMPACT_ATOMS: atom_id res chain seq x y z
N MET A 1 -24.14 29.62 -0.85
CA MET A 1 -23.20 29.71 0.29
C MET A 1 -22.84 28.30 0.79
N SER A 2 -21.97 27.51 0.12
CA SER A 2 -21.63 26.15 0.63
C SER A 2 -20.40 25.44 0.04
N SER A 3 -19.62 26.03 -0.88
CA SER A 3 -18.45 25.33 -1.45
C SER A 3 -17.16 25.51 -0.64
N ARG A 4 -16.95 26.67 0.00
CA ARG A 4 -15.70 26.99 0.71
C ARG A 4 -15.58 26.31 2.08
N LEU A 5 -16.70 26.09 2.77
CA LEU A 5 -16.75 25.36 4.05
C LEU A 5 -16.41 23.87 3.88
N LYS A 6 -16.81 23.26 2.76
CA LYS A 6 -16.50 21.85 2.44
C LYS A 6 -15.00 21.62 2.27
N SER A 7 -14.31 22.52 1.55
CA SER A 7 -12.86 22.43 1.38
C SER A 7 -12.13 22.51 2.72
N PHE A 8 -12.53 23.44 3.61
CA PHE A 8 -11.90 23.59 4.92
C PHE A 8 -12.12 22.40 5.86
N LEU A 9 -13.25 21.70 5.74
CA LEU A 9 -13.53 20.48 6.53
C LEU A 9 -12.67 19.27 6.10
N ILE A 10 -12.28 19.22 4.82
CA ILE A 10 -11.49 18.11 4.27
C ILE A 10 -9.98 18.36 4.44
N VAL A 11 -9.55 19.63 4.59
CA VAL A 11 -8.14 20.00 4.79
C VAL A 11 -7.47 19.24 5.94
N PRO A 12 -8.05 19.11 7.16
CA PRO A 12 -7.44 18.33 8.24
C PRO A 12 -7.24 16.85 7.87
N ALA A 13 -8.20 16.25 7.17
CA ALA A 13 -8.10 14.87 6.70
C ALA A 13 -7.00 14.72 5.64
N ILE A 14 -6.88 15.66 4.69
CA ILE A 14 -5.81 15.66 3.68
C ILE A 14 -4.45 15.83 4.35
N VAL A 15 -4.31 16.75 5.30
CA VAL A 15 -3.06 16.96 6.04
C VAL A 15 -2.68 15.69 6.80
N LEU A 16 -3.64 15.04 7.45
CA LEU A 16 -3.40 13.78 8.16
C LEU A 16 -2.98 12.67 7.20
N LEU A 17 -3.67 12.51 6.07
CA LEU A 17 -3.28 11.55 5.02
C LEU A 17 -1.86 11.84 4.52
N PHE A 18 -1.52 13.11 4.30
CA PHE A 18 -0.19 13.49 3.84
C PHE A 18 0.89 13.13 4.87
N LEU A 19 0.65 13.43 6.15
CA LEU A 19 1.61 13.15 7.22
C LEU A 19 1.77 11.64 7.50
N VAL A 20 0.70 10.86 7.35
CA VAL A 20 0.73 9.42 7.67
C VAL A 20 1.18 8.57 6.48
N PHE A 21 0.93 9.01 5.25
CA PHE A 21 1.29 8.24 4.05
C PHE A 21 2.47 8.85 3.31
N ILE A 22 2.35 10.12 2.92
CA ILE A 22 3.32 10.75 2.00
C ILE A 22 4.63 11.06 2.70
N PHE A 23 4.58 11.59 3.92
CA PHE A 23 5.79 11.88 4.69
C PHE A 23 6.67 10.64 4.94
N PRO A 24 6.17 9.52 5.52
CA PRO A 24 7.01 8.34 5.72
C PRO A 24 7.41 7.68 4.40
N PHE A 25 6.61 7.79 3.34
CA PHE A 25 6.99 7.31 2.01
C PHE A 25 8.21 8.08 1.46
N ILE A 26 8.19 9.42 1.50
CA ILE A 26 9.32 10.24 1.08
C ILE A 26 10.55 9.94 1.96
N TYR A 27 10.36 9.83 3.28
CA TYR A 27 11.44 9.46 4.19
C TYR A 27 12.05 8.11 3.80
N ALA A 28 11.23 7.08 3.54
CA ALA A 28 11.69 5.77 3.11
C ALA A 28 12.42 5.81 1.76
N MET A 29 11.93 6.62 0.80
CA MET A 29 12.61 6.84 -0.48
C MET A 29 13.99 7.46 -0.27
N VAL A 30 14.10 8.54 0.50
CA VAL A 30 15.41 9.16 0.79
C VAL A 30 16.31 8.18 1.54
N ALA A 31 15.79 7.52 2.57
CA ALA A 31 16.50 6.53 3.37
C ALA A 31 17.05 5.35 2.54
N SER A 32 16.37 4.95 1.46
CA SER A 32 16.82 3.86 0.58
C SER A 32 18.16 4.14 -0.13
N PHE A 33 18.60 5.40 -0.21
CA PHE A 33 19.91 5.78 -0.74
C PHE A 33 21.03 5.78 0.31
N PHE A 34 20.70 5.49 1.57
CA PHE A 34 21.66 5.44 2.67
C PHE A 34 21.89 4.00 3.12
N LYS A 35 23.06 3.74 3.68
CA LYS A 35 23.36 2.44 4.29
C LYS A 35 22.85 2.44 5.73
N ILE A 36 21.60 2.01 5.91
CA ILE A 36 20.95 1.94 7.23
C ILE A 36 21.13 0.53 7.80
N GLU A 37 21.96 0.39 8.83
CA GLU A 37 22.22 -0.90 9.50
C GLU A 37 21.50 -0.95 10.86
N GLY A 38 20.28 -1.50 10.88
CA GLY A 38 19.46 -1.60 12.08
C GLY A 38 18.70 -0.32 12.42
N ALA A 39 17.89 -0.36 13.49
CA ALA A 39 16.95 0.71 13.85
C ALA A 39 17.61 1.87 14.65
N ASN A 40 18.90 2.12 14.47
CA ASN A 40 19.61 3.12 15.26
C ASN A 40 19.46 4.53 14.67
N LEU A 41 18.39 5.22 15.04
CA LEU A 41 18.08 6.57 14.58
C LEU A 41 19.09 7.64 15.04
N ARG A 42 20.03 7.31 15.95
CA ARG A 42 21.06 8.24 16.45
C ARG A 42 22.35 8.22 15.63
N LYS A 43 22.50 7.28 14.69
CA LYS A 43 23.70 7.15 13.86
C LYS A 43 23.51 7.90 12.55
N THR A 44 24.51 8.68 12.15
CA THR A 44 24.57 9.23 10.80
C THR A 44 24.83 8.09 9.83
N TRP A 45 23.87 7.82 8.95
CA TRP A 45 24.01 6.80 7.91
C TRP A 45 24.77 7.40 6.72
N PRO A 46 25.74 6.68 6.12
CA PRO A 46 26.44 7.18 4.95
C PRO A 46 25.53 7.10 3.71
N PHE A 47 25.56 8.14 2.88
CA PHE A 47 24.91 8.13 1.57
C PHE A 47 25.70 7.24 0.62
N ILE A 48 25.05 6.21 0.08
CA ILE A 48 25.64 5.21 -0.82
C ILE A 48 25.00 5.22 -2.21
N GLY A 49 24.16 6.21 -2.50
CA GLY A 49 23.47 6.36 -3.78
C GLY A 49 22.64 5.12 -4.11
N PHE A 50 22.81 4.59 -5.32
CA PHE A 50 22.03 3.45 -5.83
C PHE A 50 22.58 2.07 -5.44
N SER A 51 23.61 1.99 -4.61
CA SER A 51 24.27 0.71 -4.28
C SER A 51 23.30 -0.33 -3.72
N ASN A 52 22.33 0.08 -2.88
CA ASN A 52 21.29 -0.83 -2.35
C ASN A 52 20.46 -1.46 -3.48
N TYR A 53 20.08 -0.67 -4.47
CA TYR A 53 19.27 -1.14 -5.60
C TYR A 53 20.05 -2.11 -6.49
N ILE A 54 21.31 -1.79 -6.81
CA ILE A 54 22.16 -2.67 -7.61
C ILE A 54 22.29 -4.03 -6.91
N SER A 55 22.64 -4.03 -5.62
CA SER A 55 22.74 -5.26 -4.83
C SER A 55 21.45 -6.07 -4.84
N LEU A 56 20.29 -5.43 -4.65
CA LEU A 56 18.98 -6.09 -4.69
C LEU A 56 18.67 -6.71 -6.05
N PHE A 57 18.91 -6.00 -7.15
CA PHE A 57 18.62 -6.53 -8.49
C PHE A 57 19.57 -7.63 -8.94
N THR A 58 20.77 -7.70 -8.36
CA THR A 58 21.72 -8.80 -8.58
C THR A 58 21.51 -10.00 -7.65
N ASP A 59 20.65 -9.88 -6.64
CA ASP A 59 20.39 -10.94 -5.67
C ASP A 59 19.35 -11.93 -6.21
N GLN A 60 19.73 -13.20 -6.36
CA GLN A 60 18.83 -14.26 -6.79
C GLN A 60 17.67 -14.47 -5.81
N LEU A 61 17.94 -14.33 -4.50
CA LEU A 61 16.92 -14.52 -3.46
C LEU A 61 15.81 -13.47 -3.60
N PHE A 62 16.17 -12.23 -3.98
CA PHE A 62 15.19 -11.17 -4.23
C PHE A 62 14.21 -11.58 -5.34
N TRP A 63 14.72 -12.10 -6.45
CA TRP A 63 13.87 -12.54 -7.57
C TRP A 63 13.00 -13.74 -7.22
N ASP A 64 13.54 -14.70 -6.47
CA ASP A 64 12.78 -15.87 -6.03
C ASP A 64 11.62 -15.47 -5.10
N VAL A 65 11.87 -14.56 -4.15
CA VAL A 65 10.83 -14.04 -3.24
C VAL A 65 9.82 -13.19 -3.99
N LEU A 66 10.27 -12.36 -4.94
CA LEU A 66 9.39 -11.53 -5.77
C LEU A 66 8.45 -12.39 -6.60
N ALA A 67 8.96 -13.44 -7.26
CA ALA A 67 8.16 -14.36 -8.06
C ALA A 67 7.09 -15.07 -7.21
N ARG A 68 7.48 -15.59 -6.04
CA ARG A 68 6.54 -16.22 -5.09
C ARG A 68 5.46 -15.25 -4.60
N THR A 69 5.84 -13.99 -4.36
CA THR A 69 4.90 -12.94 -3.94
C THR A 69 3.88 -12.63 -5.04
N ILE A 70 4.33 -12.53 -6.29
CA ILE A 70 3.47 -12.30 -7.45
C ILE A 70 2.53 -13.48 -7.68
N GLU A 71 3.05 -14.71 -7.63
CA GLU A 71 2.25 -15.94 -7.73
C GLU A 71 1.14 -15.97 -6.68
N TYR A 72 1.49 -15.73 -5.41
CA TYR A 72 0.53 -15.65 -4.32
C TYR A 72 -0.52 -14.55 -4.58
N LEU A 73 -0.10 -13.35 -5.00
CA LEU A 73 -1.00 -12.24 -5.29
C LEU A 73 -2.00 -12.60 -6.39
N LEU A 74 -1.53 -13.17 -7.51
CA LEU A 74 -2.38 -13.53 -8.63
C LEU A 74 -3.44 -14.55 -8.23
N ILE A 75 -3.03 -15.61 -7.52
CA ILE A 75 -3.95 -16.64 -7.04
C ILE A 75 -4.95 -16.04 -6.05
N ALA A 76 -4.45 -15.32 -5.03
CA ALA A 76 -5.30 -14.78 -3.97
C ALA A 76 -6.29 -13.73 -4.50
N VAL A 77 -5.86 -12.81 -5.35
CA VAL A 77 -6.72 -11.76 -5.91
C VAL A 77 -7.75 -12.37 -6.85
N THR A 78 -7.35 -13.29 -7.72
CA THR A 78 -8.28 -13.95 -8.66
C THR A 78 -9.36 -14.72 -7.90
N LEU A 79 -8.97 -15.54 -6.91
CA LEU A 79 -9.94 -16.29 -6.11
C LEU A 79 -10.88 -15.36 -5.33
N LYS A 80 -10.35 -14.33 -4.67
CA LYS A 80 -11.17 -13.33 -3.96
C LYS A 80 -12.16 -12.66 -4.91
N PHE A 81 -11.70 -12.22 -6.08
CA PHE A 81 -12.55 -11.57 -7.07
C PHE A 81 -13.67 -12.49 -7.56
N VAL A 82 -13.33 -13.74 -7.93
CA VAL A 82 -14.32 -14.73 -8.39
C VAL A 82 -15.35 -15.00 -7.29
N ILE A 83 -14.92 -15.23 -6.05
CA ILE A 83 -15.83 -15.49 -4.92
C ILE A 83 -16.72 -14.28 -4.66
N SER A 84 -16.16 -13.06 -4.60
CA SER A 84 -16.94 -11.84 -4.41
C SER A 84 -17.96 -11.61 -5.52
N LEU A 85 -17.59 -11.88 -6.78
CA LEU A 85 -18.50 -11.77 -7.91
C LEU A 85 -19.63 -12.80 -7.85
N LEU A 86 -19.30 -14.06 -7.57
CA LEU A 86 -20.29 -15.13 -7.39
C LEU A 86 -21.26 -14.81 -6.25
N LEU A 87 -20.74 -14.30 -5.12
CA LEU A 87 -21.55 -13.87 -3.99
C LEU A 87 -22.44 -12.69 -4.36
N ALA A 88 -21.92 -11.69 -5.07
CA ALA A 88 -22.70 -10.55 -5.55
C ALA A 88 -23.84 -10.98 -6.48
N LEU A 89 -23.58 -11.93 -7.40
CA LEU A 89 -24.60 -12.50 -8.28
C LEU A 89 -25.64 -13.33 -7.53
N LEU A 90 -25.22 -14.10 -6.52
CA LEU A 90 -26.13 -14.84 -5.65
C LEU A 90 -27.06 -13.88 -4.90
N LEU A 91 -26.49 -12.86 -4.25
CA LEU A 91 -27.26 -11.83 -3.54
C LEU A 91 -28.17 -11.02 -4.47
N ASN A 92 -27.76 -10.77 -5.71
CA ASN A 92 -28.60 -10.09 -6.69
C ASN A 92 -29.83 -10.92 -7.09
N LYS A 93 -29.69 -12.25 -7.14
CA LYS A 93 -30.80 -13.18 -7.42
C LYS A 93 -31.65 -13.48 -6.20
N VAL A 94 -31.09 -13.41 -5.00
CA VAL A 94 -31.85 -13.47 -3.75
C VAL A 94 -32.60 -12.14 -3.61
N ARG A 95 -33.87 -12.10 -4.03
CA ARG A 95 -34.80 -11.10 -3.50
C ARG A 95 -34.89 -11.34 -2.01
N VAL A 96 -34.07 -10.63 -1.23
CA VAL A 96 -34.34 -10.45 0.19
C VAL A 96 -35.60 -9.59 0.23
N GLY A 97 -36.76 -10.24 0.13
CA GLY A 97 -38.04 -9.71 0.57
C GLY A 97 -37.97 -9.58 2.09
N LEU A 98 -37.16 -8.63 2.56
CA LEU A 98 -37.30 -8.10 3.90
C LEU A 98 -38.64 -7.40 3.89
N PHE A 99 -39.61 -8.17 4.36
CA PHE A 99 -40.83 -7.74 4.99
C PHE A 99 -40.50 -6.62 5.99
N PHE A 100 -40.39 -5.40 5.48
CA PHE A 100 -40.44 -4.18 6.27
C PHE A 100 -41.93 -3.85 6.39
N PRO A 101 -42.56 -3.97 7.59
CA PRO A 101 -43.82 -3.29 7.84
C PRO A 101 -43.65 -1.77 7.78
#